data_AF-A0AAE1WG78-F1
#
_entry.id   AF-A0AAE1WG78-F1
#
_cell.length_a   1.000
_cell.length_b   1.000
_cell.length_c   1.000
_cell.angle_alpha   90.00
_cell.angle_beta   90.00
_cell.angle_gamma   90.00
#
_symmetry.space_group_name_H-M   'P 1'
#
loop_
_entity.id
_entity.type
_entity.pdbx_description
1 polymer ?
#
loop_
_entity_poly.entity_id
_entity_poly.type
_entity_poly.pdbx_seq_one_letter_code
_entity_poly.pdbx_strand_id
1 'polypeptide(L)'
;MVIKHLKKEQESDQSNFKDLATSAELEVQEKMPLLEWFANEYRRFGCTLEFVTNKSQEGSQFCRGFGGIGGVLRYQLDIRSFDEVSDEGEIYEDSD
;
A
#
# COMPACT_ATOMS: atom_id res chain seq x y z
N MET A 1 5.38 -12.73 -11.92
CA MET A 1 4.53 -11.53 -12.01
C MET A 1 4.84 -10.67 -10.80
N VAL A 2 5.17 -9.40 -11.02
CA VAL A 2 5.54 -8.47 -9.95
C VAL A 2 4.39 -7.48 -9.78
N ILE A 3 3.97 -7.24 -8.55
CA ILE A 3 2.98 -6.23 -8.21
C ILE A 3 3.72 -5.05 -7.59
N LYS A 4 3.50 -3.84 -8.11
CA LYS A 4 4.07 -2.61 -7.56
C LYS A 4 2.96 -1.69 -7.06
N HIS A 5 3.08 -1.22 -5.82
CA HIS A 5 2.17 -0.24 -5.22
C HIS A 5 2.81 1.15 -5.34
N LEU A 6 2.41 1.91 -6.36
CA LEU A 6 3.03 3.20 -6.65
C LEU A 6 2.06 4.35 -6.33
N LYS A 7 2.59 5.41 -5.71
CA LYS A 7 1.92 6.71 -5.70
C LYS A 7 1.98 7.34 -7.09
N LYS A 8 1.11 8.30 -7.35
CA LYS A 8 1.00 8.98 -8.65
C LYS A 8 2.33 9.58 -9.11
N GLU A 9 3.13 10.10 -8.19
CA GLU A 9 4.45 10.68 -8.48
C GLU A 9 5.44 9.59 -8.90
N GLN A 10 5.40 8.42 -8.25
CA GLN A 10 6.27 7.28 -8.54
C GLN A 10 5.94 6.61 -9.88
N GLU A 11 4.68 6.68 -10.32
CA GLU A 11 4.28 6.18 -11.65
C GLU A 11 4.98 6.91 -12.80
N SER A 12 5.42 8.15 -12.60
CA SER A 12 6.15 8.91 -13.63
C SER A 12 7.62 8.53 -13.75
N ASP A 13 8.17 7.82 -12.76
CA ASP A 13 9.55 7.37 -12.78
C ASP A 13 9.70 6.04 -13.53
N GLN A 14 10.38 6.08 -14.67
CA GLN A 14 10.65 4.90 -15.50
C GLN A 14 11.53 3.87 -14.81
N SER A 15 12.31 4.25 -13.79
CA SER A 15 13.12 3.32 -13.01
C SER A 15 12.25 2.26 -12.31
N ASN A 16 11.01 2.63 -11.95
CA ASN A 16 10.04 1.72 -11.34
C ASN A 16 9.55 0.62 -12.28
N PHE A 17 9.78 0.74 -13.59
CA PHE A 17 9.39 -0.26 -14.59
C PHE A 17 10.61 -1.01 -15.13
N LYS A 18 11.68 -1.10 -14.36
CA LYS A 18 12.84 -1.94 -14.67
C LYS A 18 13.00 -3.05 -13.65
N ASP A 19 13.38 -4.22 -14.13
CA ASP A 19 13.77 -5.35 -13.30
C ASP A 19 15.18 -5.12 -12.73
N LEU A 20 15.35 -5.27 -11.42
CA LEU A 20 16.63 -4.96 -10.75
C LEU A 20 17.74 -5.96 -11.07
N ALA A 21 17.40 -7.23 -11.33
CA ALA A 21 18.39 -8.28 -11.56
C ALA A 21 18.88 -8.31 -13.02
N THR A 22 17.98 -8.04 -13.96
CA THR A 22 18.24 -8.17 -15.40
C THR A 22 18.32 -6.82 -16.12
N SER A 23 17.93 -5.73 -15.47
CA SER A 23 17.74 -4.41 -16.08
C SER A 23 16.75 -4.38 -17.26
N ALA A 24 15.93 -5.43 -17.41
CA ALA A 24 14.91 -5.52 -18.44
C ALA A 24 13.74 -4.58 -18.14
N GLU A 25 13.11 -4.04 -19.19
CA GLU A 25 11.88 -3.25 -19.05
C GLU A 25 10.69 -4.17 -18.73
N LEU A 26 9.92 -3.78 -17.70
CA LEU A 26 8.70 -4.45 -17.28
C LEU A 26 7.52 -3.91 -18.08
N GLU A 27 6.74 -4.82 -18.65
CA GLU A 27 5.48 -4.47 -19.30
C GLU A 27 4.33 -4.40 -18.29
N VAL A 28 3.56 -3.32 -18.33
CA VAL A 28 2.39 -3.13 -17.48
C VAL A 28 1.22 -3.95 -18.03
N GLN A 29 0.86 -5.04 -17.35
CA GLN A 29 -0.28 -5.87 -17.75
C GLN A 29 -1.62 -5.32 -17.24
N GLU A 30 -1.65 -4.82 -16.02
CA GLU A 30 -2.85 -4.28 -15.38
C GLU A 30 -2.49 -3.09 -14.49
N LYS A 31 -3.38 -2.11 -14.43
CA LYS A 31 -3.27 -0.93 -13.57
C LYS A 31 -4.63 -0.61 -12.97
N MET A 32 -4.72 -0.66 -11.65
CA MET A 32 -5.96 -0.40 -10.91
C MET A 32 -5.66 0.43 -9.65
N PRO A 33 -6.48 1.44 -9.29
CA PRO A 33 -6.39 2.10 -8.01
C PRO A 33 -6.58 1.11 -6.85
N LEU A 34 -5.72 1.18 -5.83
CA LEU A 34 -5.81 0.29 -4.67
C LEU A 34 -7.19 0.34 -3.99
N LEU A 35 -7.82 1.51 -3.97
CA LEU A 35 -9.16 1.70 -3.43
C LEU A 35 -10.22 0.90 -4.19
N GLU A 36 -10.12 0.86 -5.52
CA GLU A 36 -11.02 0.09 -6.38
C GLU A 36 -10.79 -1.41 -6.16
N TRP A 37 -9.54 -1.82 -6.04
CA TRP A 37 -9.19 -3.20 -5.71
C TRP A 37 -9.81 -3.63 -4.37
N PHE A 38 -9.74 -2.81 -3.33
CA PHE A 38 -10.41 -3.12 -2.05
C PHE A 38 -11.92 -3.26 -2.22
N ALA A 39 -12.56 -2.38 -3.00
CA ALA A 39 -14.00 -2.45 -3.24
C ALA A 39 -14.41 -3.75 -3.95
N ASN A 40 -13.53 -4.31 -4.78
CA ASN A 40 -13.76 -5.59 -5.46
C ASN A 40 -13.50 -6.79 -4.56
N GLU A 41 -12.48 -6.72 -3.71
CA GLU A 41 -11.92 -7.88 -3.03
C GLU A 41 -12.32 -8.03 -1.55
N TYR A 42 -12.80 -6.97 -0.88
CA TYR A 42 -13.05 -6.98 0.58
C TYR A 42 -13.89 -8.18 1.04
N ARG A 43 -14.90 -8.59 0.26
CA ARG A 43 -15.77 -9.72 0.58
C ARG A 43 -15.03 -11.06 0.57
N ARG A 44 -14.05 -11.23 -0.33
CA ARG A 44 -13.25 -12.45 -0.43
C ARG A 44 -12.37 -12.65 0.81
N PHE A 45 -11.94 -11.55 1.43
CA PHE A 45 -11.15 -11.56 2.67
C PHE A 45 -12.01 -11.57 3.95
N GLY A 46 -13.34 -11.52 3.82
CA GLY A 46 -14.25 -11.53 4.98
C GLY A 46 -14.05 -10.34 5.91
N CYS A 47 -13.68 -9.19 5.36
CA CYS A 47 -13.63 -7.91 6.07
C CYS A 47 -14.80 -7.02 5.65
N THR A 48 -15.04 -5.97 6.43
CA THR A 48 -15.95 -4.88 6.05
C THR A 48 -15.10 -3.70 5.58
N LEU A 49 -15.46 -3.12 4.45
CA LEU A 49 -14.79 -1.94 3.91
C LEU A 49 -15.60 -0.69 4.23
N GLU A 50 -14.99 0.27 4.92
CA GLU A 50 -15.61 1.54 5.31
C GLU A 50 -14.82 2.72 4.72
N PHE A 51 -15.53 3.65 4.08
CA PHE A 51 -14.93 4.86 3.53
C PHE A 51 -15.11 6.02 4.51
N VAL A 52 -13.98 6.58 4.95
CA VAL A 52 -13.96 7.75 5.83
C VAL A 52 -13.46 8.98 5.08
N THR A 53 -13.87 10.17 5.54
CA THR A 53 -13.40 11.44 4.99
C THR A 53 -12.63 12.21 6.05
N ASN A 54 -11.76 13.14 5.64
CA ASN A 54 -10.97 13.96 6.55
C ASN A 54 -11.76 15.12 7.20
N LYS A 55 -13.09 15.14 7.10
CA LYS A 55 -13.92 16.24 7.61
C LYS A 55 -14.00 16.30 9.13
N SER A 56 -13.77 15.18 9.83
CA SER A 56 -13.68 15.15 11.29
C SER A 56 -12.22 15.24 11.75
N GLN A 57 -12.02 15.53 13.04
CA GLN A 57 -10.69 15.56 13.64
C GLN A 57 -10.01 14.19 13.53
N GLU A 58 -10.76 13.12 13.82
CA GLU A 58 -10.31 11.73 13.74
C GLU A 58 -9.98 11.35 12.29
N GLY A 59 -10.82 11.70 11.32
CA GLY A 59 -10.55 11.44 9.90
C GLY A 59 -9.32 12.19 9.40
N SER A 60 -9.12 13.44 9.83
CA SER A 60 -7.91 14.20 9.53
C SER A 60 -6.65 13.56 10.14
N GLN A 61 -6.72 13.08 11.39
CA GLN A 61 -5.63 12.35 12.02
C GLN A 61 -5.36 11.02 11.32
N PHE A 62 -6.41 10.34 10.85
CA PHE A 62 -6.27 9.10 10.11
C PHE A 62 -5.50 9.28 8.80
N CYS A 63 -5.84 10.31 8.02
CA CYS A 63 -5.12 10.62 6.79
C CYS A 63 -3.66 11.03 7.02
N ARG A 64 -3.38 11.83 8.07
CA ARG A 64 -2.04 12.37 8.31
C ARG A 64 -1.12 11.44 9.11
N GLY A 65 -1.66 10.75 10.11
CA GLY A 65 -0.91 9.90 11.03
C GLY A 65 -0.77 8.45 10.55
N PHE A 66 -1.70 7.96 9.73
CA PHE A 66 -1.71 6.57 9.26
C PHE A 66 -1.76 6.45 7.72
N GLY A 67 -1.52 7.55 6.99
CA GLY A 67 -1.51 7.55 5.52
C GLY A 67 -2.89 7.33 4.86
N GLY A 68 -3.98 7.38 5.63
CA GLY A 68 -5.35 7.28 5.11
C GLY A 68 -5.83 5.87 4.79
N ILE A 69 -5.11 4.83 5.22
CA ILE A 69 -5.48 3.43 5.10
C ILE A 69 -5.23 2.72 6.44
N GLY A 70 -6.11 1.79 6.81
CA GLY A 70 -6.01 1.07 8.07
C GLY A 70 -7.09 0.02 8.21
N GLY A 71 -6.94 -0.83 9.24
CA GLY A 71 -7.87 -1.91 9.52
C GLY A 71 -8.00 -2.17 11.02
N VAL A 72 -9.21 -2.51 11.45
CA VAL A 72 -9.47 -2.97 12.81
C VAL A 72 -9.46 -4.49 12.80
N LEU A 73 -8.46 -5.08 13.45
CA LEU A 73 -8.29 -6.53 13.51
C LEU A 73 -9.23 -7.15 14.56
N ARG A 74 -9.73 -8.36 14.26
CA ARG A 74 -10.60 -9.11 15.18
C ARG A 74 -9.88 -9.61 16.43
N TYR A 75 -8.57 -9.84 16.31
CA TYR A 75 -7.72 -10.35 17.37
C TYR A 75 -6.41 -9.57 17.41
N GLN A 76 -5.76 -9.59 18.56
CA GLN A 76 -4.44 -9.01 18.70
C GLN A 76 -3.44 -9.78 17.83
N LEU A 77 -2.69 -9.04 17.03
CA LEU A 77 -1.63 -9.54 16.17
C LEU A 77 -0.28 -9.16 16.76
N ASP A 78 0.67 -10.09 16.78
CA ASP A 78 2.07 -9.74 17.09
C ASP A 78 2.77 -9.30 15.81
N ILE A 79 2.84 -7.98 15.62
CA ILE A 79 3.39 -7.36 14.41
C ILE A 79 4.87 -7.69 14.23
N ARG A 80 5.61 -7.91 15.34
CA ARG A 80 7.06 -8.21 15.31
C ARG A 80 7.39 -9.50 14.56
N SER A 81 6.41 -10.38 14.39
CA SER A 81 6.57 -11.60 13.59
C SER A 81 6.65 -11.34 12.08
N PHE A 82 6.31 -10.14 11.62
CA PHE A 82 6.32 -9.76 10.21
C PHE A 82 7.54 -8.91 9.81
N ASP A 83 8.30 -8.38 10.78
CA ASP A 83 9.49 -7.58 10.52
C ASP A 83 10.66 -8.41 9.94
N GLU A 84 10.63 -9.74 10.06
CA GLU A 84 11.67 -10.62 9.51
C GLU A 84 11.56 -10.82 7.98
N VAL A 85 10.47 -10.35 7.35
CA VAL A 85 10.21 -10.54 5.91
C VAL A 85 10.50 -9.28 5.08
N SER A 86 10.83 -8.15 5.72
CA SER A 86 11.07 -6.85 5.08
C SER A 86 12.53 -6.59 4.70
N ASP A 87 13.27 -7.63 4.32
CA ASP A 87 14.65 -7.51 3.78
C ASP A 87 14.67 -7.34 2.25
N GLU A 88 13.57 -6.83 1.66
CA GLU A 88 13.50 -6.34 0.29
C GLU A 88 13.11 -4.84 0.25
N GLY A 89 13.99 -3.99 0.80
CA GLY A 89 14.31 -2.71 0.15
C GLY A 89 13.45 -1.47 0.40
N GLU A 90 12.70 -1.34 1.49
CA GLU A 90 12.09 -0.04 1.86
C GLU A 90 12.99 0.75 2.82
N ILE A 91 13.87 1.58 2.24
CA ILE A 91 14.55 2.65 2.99
C ILE A 91 13.49 3.73 3.28
N TYR A 92 12.96 3.71 4.50
CA TYR A 92 12.23 4.85 5.04
C TYR A 92 13.27 5.94 5.37
N GLU A 93 13.50 6.87 4.44
CA GLU A 93 14.14 8.14 4.78
C GLU A 93 13.17 8.94 5.65
N ASP A 94 13.36 8.82 6.97
CA ASP A 94 12.80 9.74 7.95
C ASP A 94 13.37 11.13 7.67
N SER A 95 12.52 12.04 7.19
CA SER A 95 12.87 13.45 7.01
C SER A 95 12.22 14.23 8.13
N ASP A 96 13.07 14.82 8.99
CA ASP A 96 12.73 15.86 9.98
C ASP A 96 11.88 17.00 9.42
#